data_AF-A0AAE3C5A0-F1
#
_entry.id   AF-A0AAE3C5A0-F1
#
_cell.length_a   1.000
_cell.length_b   1.000
_cell.length_c   1.000
_cell.angle_alpha   90.00
_cell.angle_beta   90.00
_cell.angle_gamma   90.00
#
_symmetry.space_group_name_H-M   'P 1'
#
loop_
_entity.id
_entity.type
_entity.pdbx_description
1 polymer ?
#
loop_
_entity_poly.entity_id
_entity_poly.type
_entity_poly.pdbx_seq_one_letter_code
_entity_poly.pdbx_strand_id
1 'polypeptide(L)'
;MSKKDSIRSSGKWYGTQQTDQKCDGCGGSVLYDSSRKLRVCSVCGLIQRERTGEKVSHRNILESLRYRETIEQIAKYLDAEPWQIEQEIVLMARKGLVKVQGNKVIPTREGRRLLFKEIARESKKES
;
A
#
# COMPACT_ATOMS: atom_id res chain seq x y z
N MET A 1 -0.61 41.33 -17.90
CA MET A 1 -1.23 40.01 -18.21
C MET A 1 -0.12 38.97 -18.29
N SER A 2 0.16 38.25 -17.20
CA SER A 2 1.22 37.23 -17.16
C SER A 2 0.71 35.90 -17.72
N LYS A 3 1.28 35.46 -18.85
CA LYS A 3 1.11 34.09 -19.34
C LYS A 3 2.02 33.20 -18.49
N LYS A 4 1.41 32.30 -17.71
CA LYS A 4 2.10 31.24 -16.99
C LYS A 4 2.64 30.23 -18.00
N ASP A 5 3.95 30.09 -18.04
CA ASP A 5 4.62 28.99 -18.73
C ASP A 5 4.21 27.67 -18.07
N SER A 6 3.34 26.92 -18.76
CA SER A 6 3.07 25.54 -18.42
C SER A 6 4.28 24.71 -18.85
N ILE A 7 5.18 24.45 -17.91
CA ILE A 7 6.24 23.46 -18.08
C ILE A 7 5.57 22.08 -18.16
N ARG A 8 5.20 21.66 -19.37
CA ARG A 8 4.91 20.26 -19.70
C ARG A 8 6.25 19.56 -19.83
N SER A 9 6.75 19.01 -18.73
CA SER A 9 7.83 18.03 -18.73
C SER A 9 7.32 16.73 -19.36
N SER A 10 7.26 16.69 -20.68
CA SER A 10 7.03 15.48 -21.47
C SER A 10 8.30 14.61 -21.42
N GLY A 11 8.52 13.96 -20.29
CA GLY A 11 9.39 12.78 -20.25
C GLY A 11 8.77 11.71 -21.14
N LYS A 12 9.43 11.36 -22.24
CA LYS A 12 9.05 10.24 -23.09
C LYS A 12 9.31 8.94 -22.33
N TRP A 13 8.26 8.38 -21.73
CA TRP A 13 8.27 7.08 -21.06
C TRP A 13 8.03 5.97 -22.09
N TYR A 14 9.06 5.64 -22.89
CA TYR A 14 8.99 4.51 -23.81
C TYR A 14 8.75 3.20 -23.03
N GLY A 15 7.70 2.45 -23.39
CA GLY A 15 7.38 1.17 -22.75
C GLY A 15 6.45 1.23 -21.53
N THR A 16 5.83 2.39 -21.25
CA THR A 16 4.76 2.48 -20.24
C THR A 16 3.39 2.66 -20.90
N GLN A 17 2.40 1.87 -20.47
CA GLN A 17 1.01 1.97 -20.93
C GLN A 17 0.13 2.51 -19.81
N GLN A 18 -0.73 3.48 -20.12
CA GLN A 18 -1.70 3.95 -19.13
C GLN A 18 -2.73 2.85 -18.86
N THR A 19 -3.06 2.64 -17.59
CA THR A 19 -4.08 1.68 -17.15
C THR A 19 -5.33 2.40 -16.68
N ASP A 20 -6.47 1.70 -16.65
CA ASP A 20 -7.72 2.22 -16.05
C ASP A 20 -7.68 2.24 -14.52
N GLN A 21 -6.66 1.64 -13.91
CA GLN A 21 -6.48 1.63 -12.46
C GLN A 21 -6.11 3.02 -11.93
N LYS A 22 -6.69 3.36 -10.78
CA LYS A 22 -6.30 4.54 -9.99
C LYS A 22 -5.39 4.11 -8.85
N CYS A 23 -4.45 4.98 -8.49
CA CYS A 23 -3.50 4.71 -7.42
C CYS A 23 -4.22 4.61 -6.07
N ASP A 24 -4.02 3.50 -5.36
CA ASP A 24 -4.61 3.25 -4.04
C ASP A 24 -4.15 4.26 -2.98
N GLY A 25 -3.03 4.94 -3.22
CA GLY A 25 -2.42 5.87 -2.29
C GLY A 25 -2.73 7.35 -2.54
N CYS A 26 -3.00 7.77 -3.78
CA CYS A 26 -3.22 9.19 -4.10
C CYS A 26 -4.29 9.45 -5.18
N GLY A 27 -4.92 8.42 -5.73
CA GLY A 27 -5.91 8.54 -6.81
C GLY A 27 -5.35 8.91 -8.20
N GLY A 28 -4.03 9.10 -8.32
CA GLY A 28 -3.37 9.40 -9.59
C GLY A 28 -3.43 8.25 -10.61
N SER A 29 -3.19 8.58 -11.88
CA SER A 29 -3.17 7.59 -12.97
C SER A 29 -2.03 6.57 -12.78
N VAL A 30 -2.34 5.31 -13.03
CA VAL A 30 -1.39 4.20 -12.93
C VAL A 30 -0.90 3.82 -14.32
N LEU A 31 0.41 3.69 -14.44
CA LEU A 31 1.10 3.25 -15.66
C LEU A 31 1.58 1.82 -15.46
N TYR A 32 1.51 1.00 -16.50
CA TYR A 32 2.12 -0.31 -16.56
C TYR A 32 3.46 -0.21 -17.29
N ASP A 33 4.56 -0.48 -16.59
CA ASP A 33 5.90 -0.62 -17.14
C ASP A 33 6.10 -2.06 -17.62
N SER A 34 6.09 -2.27 -18.94
CA SER A 34 6.24 -3.60 -19.54
C SER A 34 7.64 -4.19 -19.35
N SER A 35 8.67 -3.34 -19.17
CA SER A 35 10.05 -3.79 -19.01
C SER A 35 10.25 -4.47 -17.65
N ARG A 36 9.56 -3.95 -16.62
CA ARG A 36 9.62 -4.47 -15.25
C ARG A 36 8.41 -5.33 -14.89
N LYS A 37 7.38 -5.37 -15.75
CA LYS A 37 6.07 -5.98 -15.48
C LYS A 37 5.45 -5.42 -14.19
N LEU A 38 5.56 -4.12 -13.99
CA LEU A 38 5.07 -3.44 -12.78
C LEU A 38 4.04 -2.37 -13.13
N ARG A 39 3.00 -2.24 -12.31
CA ARG A 39 2.14 -1.08 -12.33
C ARG A 39 2.69 -0.03 -11.36
N VAL A 40 2.79 1.22 -11.76
CA VAL A 40 3.36 2.31 -10.94
C VAL A 40 2.51 3.57 -11.09
N CYS A 41 2.22 4.23 -9.98
CA CYS A 41 1.53 5.51 -10.02
C CYS A 41 2.43 6.59 -10.64
N SER A 42 1.93 7.23 -11.71
CA SER A 42 2.61 8.37 -12.37
C SER A 42 2.81 9.61 -11.49
N VAL A 43 2.06 9.71 -10.38
CA VAL A 43 2.06 10.89 -9.51
C VAL A 43 2.96 10.71 -8.29
N CYS A 44 2.83 9.58 -7.58
CA CYS A 44 3.55 9.37 -6.32
C CYS A 44 4.54 8.20 -6.35
N GLY A 45 4.76 7.58 -7.51
CA GLY A 45 5.70 6.46 -7.66
C GLY A 45 5.28 5.16 -6.97
N LEU A 46 4.11 5.12 -6.34
CA LEU A 46 3.64 3.92 -5.64
C LEU A 46 3.39 2.78 -6.62
N ILE A 47 4.14 1.69 -6.47
CA ILE A 47 3.91 0.44 -7.20
C ILE A 47 2.51 -0.06 -6.84
N GLN A 48 1.72 -0.46 -7.83
CA GLN A 48 0.37 -0.98 -7.66
C GLN A 48 0.40 -2.49 -7.87
N ARG A 49 -0.26 -3.23 -6.99
CA ARG A 49 -0.33 -4.68 -7.12
C ARG A 49 -1.38 -5.07 -8.15
N GLU A 50 -1.09 -6.13 -8.88
CA GLU A 50 -2.11 -7.03 -9.39
C GLU A 50 -2.71 -7.72 -8.14
N ARG A 51 -4.03 -7.85 -8.01
CA ARG A 51 -4.70 -8.40 -6.81
C ARG A 51 -4.41 -9.91 -6.63
N THR A 52 -3.16 -10.28 -6.42
CA THR A 52 -2.71 -11.64 -6.21
C THR A 52 -2.08 -11.74 -4.83
N GLY A 53 -2.86 -12.31 -3.90
CA GLY A 53 -2.39 -12.75 -2.58
C GLY A 53 -3.13 -12.10 -1.42
N GLU A 54 -4.13 -12.81 -0.87
CA GLU A 54 -4.79 -12.48 0.40
C GLU A 54 -3.81 -12.38 1.59
N LYS A 55 -2.61 -12.96 1.46
CA LYS A 55 -1.60 -13.01 2.53
C LYS A 55 -1.17 -11.63 3.02
N VAL A 56 -0.97 -10.66 2.12
CA VAL A 56 -0.53 -9.30 2.48
C VAL A 56 -1.68 -8.31 2.34
N SER A 57 -2.45 -8.19 3.41
CA SER A 57 -3.57 -7.25 3.56
C SER A 57 -3.39 -6.40 4.82
N HIS A 58 -4.06 -5.24 4.89
CA HIS A 58 -4.07 -4.42 6.12
C HIS A 58 -4.40 -5.24 7.36
N ARG A 59 -5.37 -6.16 7.26
CA ARG A 59 -5.79 -7.02 8.36
C ARG A 59 -4.65 -7.90 8.83
N ASN A 60 -4.06 -8.69 7.93
CA ASN A 60 -3.02 -9.65 8.28
C ASN A 60 -1.78 -8.92 8.83
N ILE A 61 -1.48 -7.72 8.32
CA ILE A 61 -0.44 -6.87 8.89
C ILE A 61 -0.83 -6.42 10.30
N LEU A 62 -2.01 -5.86 10.53
CA LEU A 62 -2.47 -5.44 11.86
C LEU A 62 -2.47 -6.61 12.87
N GLU A 63 -2.84 -7.80 12.43
CA GLU A 63 -2.81 -9.00 13.25
C GLU A 63 -1.38 -9.43 13.58
N SER A 64 -0.48 -9.42 12.58
CA SER A 64 0.94 -9.73 12.79
C SER A 64 1.61 -8.76 13.76
N LEU A 65 1.20 -7.48 13.75
CA LEU A 65 1.69 -6.42 14.64
C LEU A 65 1.38 -6.63 16.12
N ARG A 66 0.54 -7.62 16.46
CA ARG A 66 0.31 -8.00 17.86
C ARG A 66 1.54 -8.65 18.51
N TYR A 67 2.41 -9.25 17.69
CA TYR A 67 3.56 -10.05 18.15
C TYR A 67 4.88 -9.65 17.49
N ARG A 68 4.83 -8.76 16.49
CA ARG A 68 5.95 -8.38 15.63
C ARG A 68 5.96 -6.87 15.48
N GLU A 69 7.13 -6.29 15.41
CA GLU A 69 7.26 -4.83 15.36
C GLU A 69 7.96 -4.33 14.10
N THR A 70 8.66 -5.19 13.34
CA THR A 70 9.43 -4.76 12.15
C THR A 70 8.91 -5.32 10.84
N ILE A 71 9.24 -4.65 9.72
CA ILE A 71 8.86 -5.05 8.36
C ILE A 71 9.35 -6.47 8.05
N GLU A 72 10.58 -6.80 8.43
CA GLU A 72 11.21 -8.10 8.16
C GLU A 72 10.50 -9.24 8.90
N GLN A 73 10.11 -9.00 10.15
CA GLN A 73 9.37 -9.98 10.94
C GLN A 73 7.99 -10.26 10.36
N ILE A 74 7.30 -9.20 9.92
CA ILE A 74 5.98 -9.29 9.29
C ILE A 74 6.10 -10.02 7.94
N ALA A 75 7.09 -9.67 7.13
CA ALA A 75 7.36 -10.30 5.83
C ALA A 75 7.58 -11.80 5.96
N LYS A 76 8.45 -12.20 6.90
CA LYS A 76 8.71 -13.61 7.20
C LYS A 76 7.45 -14.36 7.66
N TYR A 77 6.59 -13.71 8.43
CA TYR A 77 5.36 -14.33 8.93
C TYR A 77 4.29 -14.51 7.86
N LEU A 78 4.16 -13.51 6.98
CA LEU A 78 3.18 -13.53 5.91
C LEU A 78 3.69 -14.25 4.64
N ASP A 79 4.90 -14.82 4.70
CA ASP A 79 5.55 -15.47 3.55
C ASP A 79 5.53 -14.56 2.33
N ALA A 80 6.05 -13.34 2.53
CA ALA A 80 5.99 -12.24 1.59
C ALA A 80 7.33 -11.52 1.52
N GLU A 81 7.55 -10.81 0.42
CA GLU A 81 8.75 -10.00 0.23
C GLU A 81 8.67 -8.71 1.08
N PRO A 82 9.79 -8.24 1.68
CA PRO A 82 9.79 -7.04 2.53
C PRO A 82 9.21 -5.79 1.85
N TRP A 83 9.49 -5.59 0.56
CA TRP A 83 8.97 -4.44 -0.20
C TRP A 83 7.44 -4.46 -0.31
N GLN A 84 6.82 -5.65 -0.30
CA GLN A 84 5.36 -5.78 -0.31
C GLN A 84 4.79 -5.27 1.02
N ILE A 85 5.41 -5.65 2.13
CA ILE A 85 5.01 -5.21 3.47
C ILE A 85 5.20 -3.69 3.62
N GLU A 86 6.35 -3.18 3.18
CA GLU A 86 6.65 -1.74 3.21
C GLU A 86 5.61 -0.92 2.43
N GLN A 87 5.26 -1.35 1.23
CA GLN A 87 4.25 -0.69 0.41
C GLN A 87 2.88 -0.64 1.11
N GLU A 88 2.48 -1.74 1.74
CA GLU A 88 1.19 -1.82 2.45
C GLU A 88 1.22 -0.94 3.72
N ILE A 89 2.34 -0.92 4.45
CA ILE A 89 2.51 -0.03 5.61
C ILE A 89 2.41 1.44 5.20
N VAL A 90 2.97 1.83 4.06
CA VAL A 90 2.83 3.21 3.53
C VAL A 90 1.36 3.55 3.29
N LEU A 91 0.59 2.63 2.71
CA LEU A 91 -0.85 2.80 2.51
C LEU A 91 -1.60 2.90 3.84
N MET A 92 -1.28 2.03 4.80
CA MET A 92 -1.87 2.04 6.14
C MET A 92 -1.54 3.32 6.91
N ALA A 93 -0.31 3.83 6.78
CA ALA A 93 0.12 5.06 7.43
C ALA A 93 -0.64 6.28 6.88
N ARG A 94 -0.83 6.35 5.56
CA ARG A 94 -1.68 7.39 4.92
C ARG A 94 -3.13 7.33 5.39
N LYS A 95 -3.64 6.12 5.64
CA LYS A 95 -4.98 5.90 6.22
C LYS A 95 -5.03 6.12 7.73
N GLY A 96 -3.92 6.48 8.36
CA GLY A 96 -3.83 6.70 9.81
C GLY A 96 -3.97 5.42 10.64
N LEU A 97 -3.79 4.24 10.05
CA LEU A 97 -3.93 2.94 10.72
C LEU A 97 -2.64 2.52 11.45
N VAL A 98 -1.48 2.94 10.96
CA VAL A 98 -0.17 2.66 11.57
C VAL A 98 0.70 3.91 11.60
N LYS A 99 1.73 3.90 12.44
CA LYS A 99 2.84 4.86 12.46
C LYS A 99 4.15 4.10 12.40
N VAL A 100 5.13 4.66 11.69
CA VAL A 100 6.49 4.10 11.65
C VAL A 100 7.37 4.94 12.58
N GLN A 101 8.08 4.27 13.49
CA GLN A 101 9.03 4.88 14.43
C GLN A 101 10.37 4.13 14.34
N GLY A 102 11.35 4.73 13.66
CA GLY A 102 12.58 4.01 13.32
C GLY A 102 12.28 2.81 12.41
N ASN A 103 12.74 1.62 12.81
CA ASN A 103 12.44 0.36 12.13
C ASN A 103 11.16 -0.33 12.63
N LYS A 104 10.43 0.30 13.55
CA LYS A 104 9.21 -0.27 14.14
C LYS A 104 7.95 0.27 13.48
N VAL A 105 6.95 -0.58 13.39
CA VAL A 105 5.62 -0.30 12.87
C VAL A 105 4.64 -0.45 14.02
N ILE A 106 3.91 0.62 14.34
CA ILE A 106 3.06 0.69 15.52
C ILE A 106 1.62 0.95 15.07
N PRO A 107 0.65 0.10 15.41
CA PRO A 107 -0.75 0.34 15.09
C PRO A 107 -1.30 1.53 15.89
N THR A 108 -2.05 2.41 15.22
CA THR A 108 -2.73 3.53 15.87
C THR A 108 -3.99 3.06 16.60
N ARG A 109 -4.65 3.99 17.30
CA ARG A 109 -5.99 3.72 17.87
C ARG A 109 -6.98 3.27 16.79
N GLU A 110 -6.95 3.89 15.61
CA GLU A 110 -7.85 3.55 14.51
C GLU A 110 -7.49 2.20 13.88
N GLY A 111 -6.21 1.90 13.70
CA GLY A 111 -5.75 0.58 13.25
C GLY A 111 -6.21 -0.54 14.18
N ARG A 112 -6.06 -0.35 15.49
CA ARG A 112 -6.56 -1.30 16.50
C ARG A 112 -8.08 -1.45 16.43
N ARG A 113 -8.82 -0.35 16.26
CA ARG A 113 -10.28 -0.38 16.15
C ARG A 113 -10.75 -1.16 14.92
N LEU A 114 -10.06 -1.04 13.79
CA LEU A 114 -10.35 -1.78 12.58
C LEU A 114 -10.20 -3.29 12.79
N LEU A 115 -9.11 -3.70 13.43
CA LEU A 115 -8.87 -5.11 13.78
C LEU A 115 -10.02 -5.69 14.64
N PHE A 116 -10.45 -4.97 15.69
CA PHE A 116 -11.56 -5.43 16.54
C PHE A 116 -12.91 -5.50 15.81
N LYS A 117 -13.20 -4.54 14.91
CA LYS A 117 -14.44 -4.55 14.12
C LYS A 117 -14.50 -5.73 13.16
N GLU A 118 -13.37 -6.13 12.59
CA GLU A 118 -13.30 -7.27 11.67
C GLU A 118 -13.47 -8.59 12.43
N ILE A 119 -12.78 -8.78 13.55
CA ILE A 119 -12.95 -9.95 14.43
C ILE A 119 -14.42 -10.12 14.85
N ALA A 120 -15.08 -9.03 15.26
CA ALA A 120 -16.48 -9.04 15.67
C ALA A 120 -17.48 -9.31 14.52
N ARG A 121 -17.07 -9.14 13.26
CA ARG A 121 -17.89 -9.49 12.08
C ARG A 121 -17.78 -10.96 11.73
N GLU A 122 -16.62 -11.58 11.95
CA GLU A 122 -16.42 -12.99 11.68
C GLU A 122 -17.10 -13.89 12.70
N SER A 123 -17.04 -13.53 13.98
CA SER A 123 -17.78 -14.27 15.03
C SER A 123 -19.29 -14.29 14.81
N LYS A 124 -19.85 -13.29 14.11
CA LYS A 124 -21.27 -13.23 13.72
C LYS A 124 -21.62 -14.01 12.46
N LYS A 125 -20.64 -14.41 11.65
CA LYS A 125 -20.88 -15.26 10.47
C LYS A 125 -20.89 -16.75 10.81
N GLU A 126 -20.34 -17.11 11.98
CA GLU A 126 -20.24 -18.47 12.49
C GLU A 126 -21.34 -18.81 13.53
N SER A 127 -22.21 -17.85 13.86
CA SER A 127 -23.39 -18.01 14.73
C SER A 127 -24.68 -17.98 13.91
#